data_AF-A0AA96UAI5-F1
#
_entry.id   AF-A0AA96UAI5-F1
#
_cell.length_a   1.000
_cell.length_b   1.000
_cell.length_c   1.000
_cell.angle_alpha   90.00
_cell.angle_beta   90.00
_cell.angle_gamma   90.00
#
_symmetry.space_group_name_H-M   'P 1'
#
loop_
_entity.id
_entity.type
_entity.pdbx_description
1 polymer ?
#
loop_
_entity_poly.entity_id
_entity_poly.type
_entity_poly.pdbx_seq_one_letter_code
_entity_poly.pdbx_strand_id
1 'polypeptide(L)'
;MRDSRRPDHPTPAPPPPPPLRARLRTLVRAFATVLLVVGTVTGTGGLATTAQAATSGPCDLYAAGGTPCVAAHSTTRALYAAYGGALYQVRRASDGRTQNIAPLAAGGVADAAAQDAFCAGTACVVTIVFDQSGHGNDLAYQGPGGAGGSDTPASATSEALSLGGAKAYSLYINPGNSYWHDGSSSGMPLGSAPQGAYMVTSGTHVNGGCCFDYGNSETDRKADGAGAMNAIYFGTSCWFGGCSGTGPWVQADLEYGLYSGGSQSWNQNQRAFTSRYVTAMLKNNGTTRFALKGGDAQSGGLTTLWNGALPPGYSPMKQQGAVILGSGGDCCNGNTNQSLGTFYEGAVVSGYPSDATDDAVQANIAAAGYSTGTGTGTTTGPLHAVGAGKCLDVPNSSTTGGTQTQIYSCSGGANQTWTATSSGQLTVYSGSTRLCLDANDKGTANGTKAIVWPCNGQPNQQWVRNANGTITGAQSGLCLDVSGASTANGAPVQLWACNGQGNQQWKLG
;
A
#
# COMPACT_ATOMS: atom_id res chain seq x y z
N MET A 1 36.12 0.03 -73.96
CA MET A 1 37.48 0.59 -73.76
C MET A 1 37.35 2.02 -73.25
N ARG A 2 38.17 2.36 -72.24
CA ARG A 2 38.46 3.70 -71.67
C ARG A 2 37.45 4.33 -70.69
N ASP A 3 37.86 4.21 -69.44
CA ASP A 3 37.60 4.96 -68.22
C ASP A 3 37.95 6.47 -68.36
N SER A 4 37.18 7.37 -67.72
CA SER A 4 37.69 8.55 -66.98
C SER A 4 36.58 9.45 -66.38
N ARG A 5 36.56 9.40 -65.04
CA ARG A 5 36.13 10.29 -63.93
C ARG A 5 35.54 11.70 -64.18
N ARG A 6 34.59 12.03 -63.29
CA ARG A 6 33.86 13.30 -63.04
C ARG A 6 34.71 14.40 -62.37
N PRO A 7 34.30 15.69 -62.46
CA PRO A 7 34.83 16.78 -61.64
C PRO A 7 33.88 17.22 -60.50
N ASP A 8 34.49 17.78 -59.45
CA ASP A 8 33.92 18.31 -58.21
C ASP A 8 33.25 19.69 -58.34
N HIS A 9 32.22 19.95 -57.52
CA HIS A 9 31.60 21.27 -57.29
C HIS A 9 31.89 21.76 -55.85
N PRO A 10 32.32 23.02 -55.63
CA PRO A 10 32.51 23.59 -54.29
C PRO A 10 31.25 24.26 -53.72
N THR A 11 31.05 24.12 -52.41
CA THR A 11 29.99 24.75 -51.59
C THR A 11 30.44 26.11 -51.00
N PRO A 12 29.51 27.03 -50.67
CA PRO A 12 29.82 28.42 -50.28
C PRO A 12 30.00 28.64 -48.76
N ALA A 13 30.72 29.72 -48.41
CA ALA A 13 31.09 30.16 -47.05
C ALA A 13 30.02 31.05 -46.35
N PRO A 14 30.02 31.14 -45.00
CA PRO A 14 29.06 31.95 -44.22
C PRO A 14 29.45 33.45 -44.05
N PRO A 15 28.49 34.34 -43.72
CA PRO A 15 28.68 35.80 -43.66
C PRO A 15 29.21 36.34 -42.30
N PRO A 16 29.72 37.61 -42.26
CA PRO A 16 30.40 38.22 -41.10
C PRO A 16 29.47 39.01 -40.14
N PRO A 17 29.94 39.37 -38.92
CA PRO A 17 29.11 40.03 -37.88
C PRO A 17 29.03 41.57 -38.00
N PRO A 18 28.04 42.22 -37.36
CA PRO A 18 27.84 43.68 -37.42
C PRO A 18 28.66 44.48 -36.37
N PRO A 19 28.85 45.80 -36.56
CA PRO A 19 29.86 46.60 -35.86
C PRO A 19 29.35 47.32 -34.61
N LEU A 20 30.27 47.52 -33.65
CA LEU A 20 30.17 48.41 -32.50
C LEU A 20 30.41 49.89 -32.89
N ARG A 21 29.54 50.80 -32.45
CA ARG A 21 29.88 52.23 -32.32
C ARG A 21 29.38 52.81 -30.98
N ALA A 22 30.33 53.46 -30.32
CA ALA A 22 30.26 54.16 -29.03
C ALA A 22 29.61 55.56 -29.16
N ARG A 23 29.19 56.29 -28.11
CA ARG A 23 29.98 56.89 -27.01
C ARG A 23 29.07 57.71 -26.04
N LEU A 24 29.40 57.64 -24.72
CA LEU A 24 29.50 58.71 -23.67
C LEU A 24 28.34 59.73 -23.46
N ARG A 25 27.91 60.20 -22.26
CA ARG A 25 28.35 60.34 -20.84
C ARG A 25 27.06 60.49 -19.99
N THR A 26 26.99 60.15 -18.70
CA THR A 26 27.25 61.05 -17.54
C THR A 26 27.18 60.25 -16.22
N LEU A 27 28.06 60.60 -15.28
CA LEU A 27 28.23 60.04 -13.92
C LEU A 27 27.19 60.52 -12.90
N VAL A 28 26.77 59.65 -11.96
CA VAL A 28 26.68 59.94 -10.51
C VAL A 28 27.05 58.67 -9.72
N ARG A 29 27.85 58.83 -8.66
CA ARG A 29 28.49 57.80 -7.81
C ARG A 29 27.61 57.41 -6.62
N ALA A 30 27.69 56.15 -6.13
CA ALA A 30 28.09 55.82 -4.75
C ALA A 30 28.19 54.29 -4.48
N PHE A 31 29.41 53.88 -4.11
CA PHE A 31 29.89 52.79 -3.23
C PHE A 31 29.00 51.59 -2.84
N ALA A 32 29.55 50.38 -3.03
CA ALA A 32 29.75 49.40 -1.94
C ALA A 32 30.84 48.36 -2.30
N THR A 33 31.67 48.07 -1.31
CA THR A 33 32.97 47.40 -1.34
C THR A 33 32.86 45.87 -1.36
N VAL A 34 33.74 45.21 -2.11
CA VAL A 34 33.96 43.75 -2.07
C VAL A 34 34.66 43.38 -0.75
N LEU A 35 34.07 42.46 0.01
CA LEU A 35 34.71 41.78 1.14
C LEU A 35 34.81 40.28 0.83
N LEU A 36 36.04 39.82 0.64
CA LEU A 36 36.41 38.42 0.56
C LEU A 36 36.54 37.91 2.00
N VAL A 37 35.70 36.97 2.43
CA VAL A 37 35.87 36.24 3.70
C VAL A 37 36.04 34.76 3.37
N VAL A 38 37.27 34.28 3.57
CA VAL A 38 37.58 32.86 3.71
C VAL A 38 37.12 32.45 5.11
N GLY A 39 36.02 31.71 5.19
CA GLY A 39 35.52 31.11 6.43
C GLY A 39 35.88 29.63 6.48
N THR A 40 36.82 29.26 7.35
CA THR A 40 37.11 27.89 7.75
C THR A 40 35.92 27.31 8.52
N VAL A 41 35.31 26.23 8.03
CA VAL A 41 34.34 25.43 8.80
C VAL A 41 34.98 24.11 9.19
N THR A 42 35.51 24.07 10.41
CA THR A 42 35.66 22.85 11.20
C THR A 42 34.42 22.73 12.08
N GLY A 43 33.59 21.71 11.89
CA GLY A 43 32.36 21.53 12.67
C GLY A 43 31.65 20.22 12.36
N THR A 44 32.08 19.17 13.06
CA THR A 44 31.33 17.98 13.50
C THR A 44 30.04 17.62 12.75
N GLY A 45 30.08 16.46 12.10
CA GLY A 45 28.89 15.75 11.63
C GLY A 45 27.90 15.51 12.77
N GLY A 46 26.81 16.27 12.73
CA GLY A 46 25.58 16.01 13.46
C GLY A 46 24.59 15.37 12.51
N LEU A 47 24.06 14.22 12.92
CA LEU A 47 22.98 13.47 12.27
C LEU A 47 21.84 14.41 11.87
N ALA A 48 21.74 14.71 10.58
CA ALA A 48 20.52 15.24 10.01
C ALA A 48 19.48 14.12 10.06
N THR A 49 18.50 14.30 10.94
CA THR A 49 17.24 13.57 10.99
C THR A 49 16.66 13.39 9.58
N THR A 50 16.65 12.16 9.08
CA THR A 50 15.85 11.81 7.90
C THR A 50 14.37 11.82 8.29
N ALA A 51 13.75 12.98 8.14
CA ALA A 51 12.30 13.14 8.14
C ALA A 51 11.94 14.14 7.03
N GLN A 52 12.17 13.75 5.77
CA GLN A 52 11.45 14.37 4.66
C GLN A 52 10.02 13.83 4.70
N ALA A 53 9.09 14.63 5.26
CA ALA A 53 7.70 14.53 4.87
C ALA A 53 7.63 14.70 3.33
N ALA A 54 6.98 13.78 2.62
CA ALA A 54 6.73 13.96 1.20
C ALA A 54 5.91 15.26 1.01
N THR A 55 6.44 16.21 0.25
CA THR A 55 5.83 17.54 0.03
C THR A 55 4.55 17.48 -0.80
N SER A 56 4.16 16.30 -1.29
CA SER A 56 3.02 16.06 -2.18
C SER A 56 2.45 14.68 -1.91
N GLY A 57 1.13 14.55 -1.83
CA GLY A 57 0.40 13.29 -1.87
C GLY A 57 0.08 12.85 -3.30
N PRO A 58 -0.50 11.64 -3.49
CA PRO A 58 -0.91 11.14 -4.81
C PRO A 58 -1.76 12.13 -5.62
N CYS A 59 -2.73 12.80 -4.99
CA CYS A 59 -3.61 13.71 -5.71
C CYS A 59 -2.96 15.07 -6.06
N ASP A 60 -1.94 15.50 -5.30
CA ASP A 60 -1.13 16.65 -5.68
C ASP A 60 -0.31 16.33 -6.95
N LEU A 61 0.22 15.11 -7.05
CA LEU A 61 0.98 14.64 -8.21
C LEU A 61 0.09 14.52 -9.45
N TYR A 62 -1.12 13.99 -9.28
CA TYR A 62 -2.12 13.92 -10.34
C TYR A 62 -2.55 15.31 -10.82
N ALA A 63 -2.77 16.26 -9.90
CA ALA A 63 -3.08 17.65 -10.25
C ALA A 63 -1.90 18.31 -11.01
N ALA A 64 -0.66 18.12 -10.55
CA ALA A 64 0.54 18.62 -11.23
C ALA A 64 0.72 18.00 -12.62
N GLY A 65 0.27 16.75 -12.82
CA GLY A 65 0.22 16.05 -14.10
C GLY A 65 -0.92 16.47 -15.03
N GLY A 66 -1.79 17.39 -14.61
CA GLY A 66 -2.93 17.86 -15.41
C GLY A 66 -4.14 16.93 -15.41
N THR A 67 -4.19 15.94 -14.52
CA THR A 67 -5.30 15.00 -14.38
C THR A 67 -5.73 14.91 -12.92
N PRO A 68 -6.41 15.92 -12.37
CA PRO A 68 -6.71 16.01 -10.94
C PRO A 68 -7.65 14.91 -10.46
N CYS A 69 -7.51 14.52 -9.20
CA CYS A 69 -8.45 13.63 -8.53
C CYS A 69 -9.84 14.28 -8.45
N VAL A 70 -10.87 13.51 -8.78
CA VAL A 70 -12.29 13.85 -8.60
C VAL A 70 -12.96 12.98 -7.54
N ALA A 71 -12.30 11.89 -7.13
CA ALA A 71 -12.64 11.15 -5.92
C ALA A 71 -11.35 10.59 -5.32
N ALA A 72 -11.15 10.73 -4.01
CA ALA A 72 -9.91 10.31 -3.33
C ALA A 72 -10.23 9.66 -1.98
N HIS A 73 -10.02 8.35 -1.85
CA HIS A 73 -10.45 7.57 -0.69
C HIS A 73 -9.28 6.83 -0.05
N SER A 74 -9.22 6.86 1.28
CA SER A 74 -8.26 6.06 2.04
C SER A 74 -8.70 5.94 3.49
N THR A 75 -8.51 4.76 4.07
CA THR A 75 -8.61 4.58 5.53
C THR A 75 -7.25 4.68 6.22
N THR A 76 -6.17 4.82 5.46
CA THR A 76 -4.79 4.74 5.97
C THR A 76 -4.11 6.09 6.06
N ARG A 77 -4.27 6.99 5.08
CA ARG A 77 -3.61 8.31 5.07
C ARG A 77 -4.34 9.35 4.24
N ALA A 78 -3.94 10.60 4.41
CA ALA A 78 -4.27 11.68 3.48
C ALA A 78 -3.58 11.47 2.11
N LEU A 79 -4.30 11.79 1.04
CA LEU A 79 -3.87 11.70 -0.36
C LEU A 79 -3.49 13.07 -0.96
N TYR A 80 -3.70 14.14 -0.20
CA TYR A 80 -3.15 15.48 -0.46
C TYR A 80 -2.30 15.91 0.73
N ALA A 81 -1.19 16.59 0.47
CA ALA A 81 -0.28 17.06 1.50
C ALA A 81 -0.93 18.03 2.49
N ALA A 82 -1.94 18.80 2.04
CA ALA A 82 -2.65 19.77 2.87
C ALA A 82 -3.94 19.21 3.52
N TYR A 83 -4.32 17.96 3.26
CA TYR A 83 -5.59 17.43 3.75
C TYR A 83 -5.54 17.09 5.24
N GLY A 84 -6.40 17.73 6.02
CA GLY A 84 -6.60 17.47 7.45
C GLY A 84 -8.05 17.10 7.83
N GLY A 85 -8.89 16.81 6.84
CA GLY A 85 -10.29 16.40 7.06
C GLY A 85 -10.41 14.96 7.56
N ALA A 86 -11.65 14.49 7.74
CA ALA A 86 -11.91 13.11 8.12
C ALA A 86 -11.58 12.14 6.97
N LEU A 87 -10.87 11.05 7.24
CA LEU A 87 -10.57 10.01 6.26
C LEU A 87 -11.72 8.99 6.14
N TYR A 88 -12.29 8.59 7.27
CA TYR A 88 -13.40 7.64 7.32
C TYR A 88 -14.20 7.80 8.62
N GLN A 89 -15.38 7.17 8.67
CA GLN A 89 -16.23 7.13 9.84
C GLN A 89 -16.35 5.69 10.37
N VAL A 90 -16.17 5.54 11.69
CA VAL A 90 -16.46 4.29 12.41
C VAL A 90 -17.76 4.40 13.19
N ARG A 91 -18.49 3.29 13.29
CA ARG A 91 -19.67 3.14 14.16
C ARG A 91 -19.46 1.99 15.12
N ARG A 92 -19.67 2.23 16.41
CA ARG A 92 -19.51 1.20 17.44
C ARG A 92 -20.82 0.48 17.76
N ALA A 93 -20.76 -0.82 17.98
CA ALA A 93 -21.93 -1.67 18.19
C ALA A 93 -22.60 -1.45 19.56
N SER A 94 -21.85 -1.00 20.57
CA SER A 94 -22.34 -0.84 21.94
C SER A 94 -23.52 0.13 22.09
N ASP A 95 -23.53 1.21 21.30
CA ASP A 95 -24.53 2.27 21.42
C ASP A 95 -24.85 2.98 20.09
N GLY A 96 -24.33 2.49 18.97
CA GLY A 96 -24.59 3.03 17.64
C GLY A 96 -23.95 4.40 17.36
N ARG A 97 -23.15 4.95 18.28
CA ARG A 97 -22.45 6.23 18.04
C ARG A 97 -21.41 6.09 16.94
N THR A 98 -21.14 7.21 16.28
CA THR A 98 -20.12 7.31 15.23
C THR A 98 -18.97 8.23 15.66
N GLN A 99 -17.80 7.99 15.08
CA GLN A 99 -16.65 8.88 15.18
C GLN A 99 -15.93 8.93 13.83
N ASN A 100 -15.57 10.14 13.41
CA ASN A 100 -14.73 10.35 12.24
C ASN A 100 -13.26 10.22 12.65
N ILE A 101 -12.48 9.53 11.84
CA ILE A 101 -11.04 9.37 12.03
C ILE A 101 -10.32 10.28 11.02
N ALA A 102 -9.55 11.24 11.53
CA ALA A 102 -8.75 12.16 10.73
C ALA A 102 -7.28 11.72 10.70
N PRO A 103 -6.43 12.32 9.84
CA PRO A 103 -5.00 12.19 9.94
C PRO A 103 -4.43 12.74 11.25
N LEU A 104 -3.32 12.19 11.73
CA LEU A 104 -2.57 12.70 12.89
C LEU A 104 -2.10 14.16 12.70
N ALA A 105 -1.85 14.55 11.45
CA ALA A 105 -1.55 15.91 11.00
C ALA A 105 -1.94 16.02 9.52
N ALA A 106 -2.07 17.24 8.99
CA ALA A 106 -2.36 17.44 7.57
C ALA A 106 -1.37 16.66 6.67
N GLY A 107 -1.89 15.92 5.69
CA GLY A 107 -1.09 15.05 4.82
C GLY A 107 -0.58 13.76 5.47
N GLY A 108 -0.97 13.49 6.72
CA GLY A 108 -0.45 12.39 7.54
C GLY A 108 -1.24 11.09 7.46
N VAL A 109 -0.81 10.13 8.28
CA VAL A 109 -1.45 8.82 8.50
C VAL A 109 -2.67 8.98 9.41
N ALA A 110 -3.69 8.12 9.24
CA ALA A 110 -4.88 8.07 10.08
C ALA A 110 -4.55 7.94 11.58
N ASP A 111 -5.33 8.62 12.43
CA ASP A 111 -5.24 8.47 13.89
C ASP A 111 -5.89 7.16 14.35
N ALA A 112 -5.15 6.06 14.23
CA ALA A 112 -5.59 4.75 14.69
C ALA A 112 -5.79 4.69 16.22
N ALA A 113 -5.13 5.55 17.00
CA ALA A 113 -5.30 5.59 18.46
C ALA A 113 -6.68 6.13 18.83
N ALA A 114 -7.19 7.12 18.08
CA ALA A 114 -8.56 7.60 18.21
C ALA A 114 -9.59 6.50 17.92
N GLN A 115 -9.37 5.68 16.89
CA GLN A 115 -10.22 4.52 16.61
C GLN A 115 -10.15 3.49 17.74
N ASP A 116 -8.94 3.13 18.19
CA ASP A 116 -8.74 2.15 19.27
C ASP A 116 -9.49 2.56 20.54
N ALA A 117 -9.40 3.85 20.93
CA ALA A 117 -10.10 4.39 22.08
C ALA A 117 -11.62 4.37 21.90
N PHE A 118 -12.12 4.72 20.71
CA PHE A 118 -13.54 4.74 20.42
C PHE A 118 -14.19 3.35 20.42
N CYS A 119 -13.45 2.36 19.92
CA CYS A 119 -13.87 0.98 19.75
C CYS A 119 -13.53 0.09 20.95
N ALA A 120 -12.94 0.64 22.02
CA ALA A 120 -12.56 -0.12 23.20
C ALA A 120 -13.77 -0.86 23.80
N GLY A 121 -13.64 -2.18 23.95
CA GLY A 121 -14.67 -3.03 24.55
C GLY A 121 -15.90 -3.29 23.68
N THR A 122 -15.87 -2.95 22.38
CA THR A 122 -16.99 -3.18 21.47
C THR A 122 -16.52 -3.40 20.02
N ALA A 123 -17.37 -3.98 19.18
CA ALA A 123 -17.09 -4.09 17.76
C ALA A 123 -17.31 -2.73 17.07
N CYS A 124 -16.48 -2.42 16.08
CA CYS A 124 -16.63 -1.26 15.23
C CYS A 124 -16.69 -1.65 13.76
N VAL A 125 -17.44 -0.87 12.99
CA VAL A 125 -17.54 -1.01 11.53
C VAL A 125 -17.27 0.33 10.84
N VAL A 126 -16.73 0.31 9.62
CA VAL A 126 -16.49 1.51 8.81
C VAL A 126 -17.75 1.82 8.01
N THR A 127 -18.44 2.92 8.32
CA THR A 127 -19.70 3.29 7.67
C THR A 127 -19.52 4.17 6.45
N ILE A 128 -18.48 5.01 6.43
CA ILE A 128 -18.17 5.93 5.33
C ILE A 128 -16.65 5.96 5.14
N VAL A 129 -16.18 5.95 3.89
CA VAL A 129 -14.83 6.39 3.52
C VAL A 129 -14.98 7.71 2.80
N PHE A 130 -14.46 8.78 3.40
CA PHE A 130 -14.68 10.14 2.92
C PHE A 130 -13.81 10.44 1.70
N ASP A 131 -14.37 11.25 0.79
CA ASP A 131 -13.69 11.80 -0.36
C ASP A 131 -12.86 13.01 0.04
N GLN A 132 -11.54 12.90 -0.15
CA GLN A 132 -10.59 13.94 0.18
C GLN A 132 -10.47 15.02 -0.89
N SER A 133 -11.04 14.80 -2.08
CA SER A 133 -10.90 15.70 -3.22
C SER A 133 -11.73 16.98 -3.11
N GLY A 134 -12.70 17.02 -2.19
CA GLY A 134 -13.63 18.13 -2.04
C GLY A 134 -14.82 18.09 -3.00
N HIS A 135 -14.94 17.02 -3.80
CA HIS A 135 -16.08 16.80 -4.69
C HIS A 135 -17.29 16.17 -3.98
N GLY A 136 -17.10 15.63 -2.78
CA GLY A 136 -18.19 15.06 -1.97
C GLY A 136 -18.58 13.65 -2.39
N ASN A 137 -17.69 12.93 -3.09
CA ASN A 137 -17.91 11.56 -3.56
C ASN A 137 -17.74 10.52 -2.44
N ASP A 138 -18.25 10.80 -1.24
CA ASP A 138 -18.09 9.96 -0.05
C ASP A 138 -18.70 8.56 -0.26
N LEU A 139 -17.88 7.53 -0.03
CA LEU A 139 -18.28 6.12 -0.16
C LEU A 139 -18.97 5.63 1.11
N ALA A 140 -20.30 5.59 1.11
CA ALA A 140 -21.08 4.95 2.17
C ALA A 140 -21.29 3.45 1.87
N TYR A 141 -21.39 2.63 2.92
CA TYR A 141 -21.74 1.23 2.73
C TYR A 141 -23.15 1.10 2.11
N GLN A 142 -23.34 0.15 1.19
CA GLN A 142 -24.56 0.14 0.36
C GLN A 142 -25.85 -0.14 1.14
N GLY A 143 -25.75 -0.91 2.24
CA GLY A 143 -26.85 -1.19 3.15
C GLY A 143 -28.02 -1.96 2.53
N PRO A 144 -29.03 -2.34 3.33
CA PRO A 144 -30.22 -2.99 2.82
C PRO A 144 -31.09 -2.02 1.99
N GLY A 145 -31.48 -2.43 0.78
CA GLY A 145 -32.51 -1.74 -0.02
C GLY A 145 -32.09 -1.12 -1.36
N GLY A 146 -30.83 -1.27 -1.79
CA GLY A 146 -30.43 -1.06 -3.19
C GLY A 146 -30.53 -2.35 -4.03
N ALA A 147 -30.06 -2.32 -5.29
CA ALA A 147 -29.82 -3.56 -6.06
C ALA A 147 -28.85 -4.54 -5.33
N GLY A 148 -28.11 -4.02 -4.34
CA GLY A 148 -27.10 -4.73 -3.52
C GLY A 148 -27.58 -5.61 -2.37
N GLY A 149 -28.88 -5.73 -2.10
CA GLY A 149 -29.34 -6.60 -1.00
C GLY A 149 -28.69 -6.28 0.37
N SER A 150 -28.48 -7.29 1.22
CA SER A 150 -28.18 -7.16 2.66
C SER A 150 -26.74 -6.76 3.01
N ASP A 151 -26.04 -6.04 2.14
CA ASP A 151 -24.63 -5.69 2.35
C ASP A 151 -24.43 -4.86 3.64
N THR A 152 -23.38 -5.20 4.36
CA THR A 152 -23.02 -4.67 5.67
C THR A 152 -21.72 -3.88 5.59
N PRO A 153 -21.48 -2.92 6.50
CA PRO A 153 -20.18 -2.25 6.57
C PRO A 153 -19.07 -3.22 7.00
N ALA A 154 -17.86 -3.01 6.48
CA ALA A 154 -16.68 -3.76 6.87
C ALA A 154 -16.31 -3.51 8.34
N SER A 155 -15.76 -4.52 9.01
CA SER A 155 -15.20 -4.38 10.36
C SER A 155 -14.00 -3.43 10.35
N ALA A 156 -13.97 -2.50 11.30
CA ALA A 156 -12.93 -1.47 11.40
C ALA A 156 -11.61 -2.00 11.99
N THR A 157 -11.60 -3.21 12.56
CA THR A 157 -10.46 -3.76 13.30
C THR A 157 -9.93 -5.07 12.74
N SER A 158 -10.41 -5.49 11.56
CA SER A 158 -10.02 -6.78 10.95
C SER A 158 -8.53 -6.84 10.61
N GLU A 159 -7.99 -5.72 10.13
CA GLU A 159 -6.60 -5.63 9.73
C GLU A 159 -6.04 -4.26 10.09
N ALA A 160 -4.97 -4.31 10.88
CA ALA A 160 -4.14 -3.17 11.19
C ALA A 160 -2.76 -3.36 10.56
N LEU A 161 -2.17 -2.25 10.13
CA LEU A 161 -0.90 -2.20 9.42
C LEU A 161 -0.05 -1.04 9.97
N SER A 162 1.20 -0.99 9.51
CA SER A 162 2.06 0.17 9.72
C SER A 162 2.30 0.88 8.38
N LEU A 163 2.21 2.20 8.41
CA LEU A 163 2.51 3.10 7.31
C LEU A 163 3.55 4.10 7.79
N GLY A 164 4.79 3.95 7.36
CA GLY A 164 5.90 4.80 7.81
C GLY A 164 6.16 4.69 9.31
N GLY A 165 5.79 3.58 9.94
CA GLY A 165 5.91 3.36 11.40
C GLY A 165 4.67 3.73 12.20
N ALA A 166 3.70 4.46 11.62
CA ALA A 166 2.45 4.79 12.26
C ALA A 166 1.40 3.69 12.03
N LYS A 167 0.64 3.36 13.08
CA LYS A 167 -0.46 2.38 12.97
C LYS A 167 -1.60 2.97 12.14
N ALA A 168 -2.15 2.16 11.24
CA ALA A 168 -3.36 2.47 10.48
C ALA A 168 -4.24 1.21 10.35
N TYR A 169 -5.47 1.39 9.89
CA TYR A 169 -6.42 0.32 9.61
C TYR A 169 -6.79 0.32 8.12
N SER A 170 -6.85 -0.85 7.51
CA SER A 170 -7.33 -1.01 6.15
C SER A 170 -8.85 -1.15 6.10
N LEU A 171 -9.45 -0.90 4.95
CA LEU A 171 -10.81 -1.35 4.67
C LEU A 171 -10.79 -2.81 4.22
N TYR A 172 -11.09 -3.72 5.15
CA TYR A 172 -11.04 -5.17 4.92
C TYR A 172 -12.42 -5.68 4.45
N ILE A 173 -12.57 -5.87 3.14
CA ILE A 173 -13.84 -6.21 2.48
C ILE A 173 -13.96 -7.74 2.40
N ASN A 174 -14.95 -8.29 3.10
CA ASN A 174 -15.39 -9.67 2.95
C ASN A 174 -16.63 -9.74 2.04
N PRO A 175 -17.02 -10.94 1.59
CA PRO A 175 -18.33 -11.14 0.98
C PRO A 175 -19.43 -10.56 1.87
N GLY A 176 -20.34 -9.80 1.26
CA GLY A 176 -21.38 -9.04 1.94
C GLY A 176 -20.94 -7.65 2.43
N ASN A 177 -19.75 -7.17 2.06
CA ASN A 177 -19.33 -5.78 2.28
C ASN A 177 -19.16 -5.05 0.95
N SER A 178 -19.70 -3.85 0.83
CA SER A 178 -19.49 -2.99 -0.35
C SER A 178 -19.82 -1.53 -0.04
N TYR A 179 -19.26 -0.62 -0.84
CA TYR A 179 -19.46 0.81 -0.73
C TYR A 179 -19.75 1.43 -2.09
N TRP A 180 -20.55 2.50 -2.10
CA TRP A 180 -21.00 3.13 -3.34
C TRP A 180 -21.38 4.60 -3.13
N HIS A 181 -21.23 5.41 -4.17
CA HIS A 181 -21.73 6.79 -4.23
C HIS A 181 -22.20 7.15 -5.65
N ASP A 182 -23.30 7.89 -5.78
CA ASP A 182 -23.69 8.50 -7.07
C ASP A 182 -22.91 9.79 -7.30
N GLY A 183 -21.76 9.69 -7.97
CA GLY A 183 -20.89 10.82 -8.28
C GLY A 183 -21.23 11.53 -9.60
N SER A 184 -22.34 11.17 -10.26
CA SER A 184 -22.67 11.65 -11.61
C SER A 184 -22.84 13.18 -11.72
N SER A 185 -23.15 13.82 -10.59
CA SER A 185 -23.26 15.29 -10.47
C SER A 185 -22.06 15.96 -9.78
N SER A 186 -21.05 15.17 -9.40
CA SER A 186 -19.94 15.59 -8.52
C SER A 186 -18.59 15.58 -9.25
N GLY A 187 -18.57 15.68 -10.57
CA GLY A 187 -17.35 15.79 -11.38
C GLY A 187 -16.70 14.46 -11.79
N MET A 188 -17.32 13.33 -11.46
CA MET A 188 -16.90 12.03 -11.99
C MET A 188 -17.00 11.98 -13.53
N PRO A 189 -16.11 11.26 -14.22
CA PRO A 189 -16.15 11.17 -15.69
C PRO A 189 -17.43 10.50 -16.20
N LEU A 190 -18.06 11.12 -17.19
CA LEU A 190 -19.29 10.65 -17.84
C LEU A 190 -19.07 10.30 -19.31
N GLY A 191 -19.84 9.35 -19.82
CA GLY A 191 -19.78 8.90 -21.20
C GLY A 191 -18.37 8.45 -21.60
N SER A 192 -17.82 9.14 -22.61
CA SER A 192 -16.47 8.91 -23.12
C SER A 192 -15.42 9.87 -22.56
N ALA A 193 -15.72 10.59 -21.48
CA ALA A 193 -14.72 11.41 -20.80
C ALA A 193 -13.52 10.54 -20.35
N PRO A 194 -12.28 10.97 -20.61
CA PRO A 194 -11.11 10.24 -20.14
C PRO A 194 -11.05 10.16 -18.61
N GLN A 195 -10.61 9.01 -18.12
CA GLN A 195 -10.47 8.73 -16.69
C GLN A 195 -9.20 7.94 -16.42
N GLY A 196 -8.56 8.23 -15.28
CA GLY A 196 -7.62 7.32 -14.63
C GLY A 196 -8.14 6.89 -13.25
N ALA A 197 -7.65 5.77 -12.76
CA ALA A 197 -7.85 5.31 -11.40
C ALA A 197 -6.61 4.56 -10.91
N TYR A 198 -6.37 4.62 -9.60
CA TYR A 198 -5.46 3.70 -8.92
C TYR A 198 -6.09 3.19 -7.63
N MET A 199 -5.68 2.00 -7.20
CA MET A 199 -5.86 1.56 -5.82
C MET A 199 -4.62 0.82 -5.32
N VAL A 200 -4.37 0.95 -4.02
CA VAL A 200 -3.49 0.05 -3.27
C VAL A 200 -4.37 -1.01 -2.62
N THR A 201 -4.12 -2.27 -2.96
CA THR A 201 -4.89 -3.45 -2.53
C THR A 201 -3.96 -4.54 -2.01
N SER A 202 -4.52 -5.67 -1.54
CA SER A 202 -3.77 -6.81 -1.04
C SER A 202 -3.75 -7.99 -2.01
N GLY A 203 -2.55 -8.40 -2.45
CA GLY A 203 -2.35 -9.62 -3.25
C GLY A 203 -2.60 -10.94 -2.51
N THR A 204 -2.84 -10.89 -1.19
CA THR A 204 -3.02 -12.08 -0.34
C THR A 204 -4.41 -12.20 0.28
N HIS A 205 -5.28 -11.22 0.06
CA HIS A 205 -6.65 -11.21 0.54
C HIS A 205 -7.52 -11.01 -0.70
N VAL A 206 -7.76 -12.11 -1.43
CA VAL A 206 -8.44 -12.13 -2.72
C VAL A 206 -9.27 -13.40 -2.85
N ASN A 207 -10.32 -13.35 -3.67
CA ASN A 207 -11.01 -14.53 -4.15
C ASN A 207 -11.40 -14.37 -5.63
N GLY A 208 -12.17 -15.32 -6.15
CA GLY A 208 -12.73 -15.25 -7.51
C GLY A 208 -14.14 -14.67 -7.58
N GLY A 209 -14.72 -14.21 -6.47
CA GLY A 209 -16.11 -13.72 -6.43
C GLY A 209 -16.25 -12.37 -7.12
N CYS A 210 -17.37 -12.17 -7.82
CA CYS A 210 -17.64 -10.89 -8.45
C CYS A 210 -18.18 -9.86 -7.45
N CYS A 211 -17.65 -8.64 -7.45
CA CYS A 211 -16.38 -8.23 -8.07
C CYS A 211 -15.65 -7.29 -7.11
N PHE A 212 -14.33 -7.45 -6.93
CA PHE A 212 -13.58 -6.56 -6.04
C PHE A 212 -13.06 -5.40 -6.87
N ASP A 213 -13.96 -4.43 -7.10
CA ASP A 213 -13.70 -3.31 -7.98
C ASP A 213 -13.49 -2.00 -7.23
N TYR A 214 -12.77 -1.07 -7.86
CA TYR A 214 -12.69 0.33 -7.47
C TYR A 214 -12.62 1.24 -8.71
N GLY A 215 -13.53 2.21 -8.81
CA GLY A 215 -13.63 3.11 -9.96
C GLY A 215 -15.05 3.48 -10.33
N ASN A 216 -15.27 3.78 -11.61
CA ASN A 216 -16.53 4.30 -12.15
C ASN A 216 -17.53 3.18 -12.39
N SER A 217 -18.78 3.40 -12.00
CA SER A 217 -19.88 2.45 -12.22
C SER A 217 -21.18 3.14 -12.62
N GLU A 218 -22.21 2.31 -12.77
CA GLU A 218 -23.60 2.70 -12.98
C GLU A 218 -24.22 3.39 -11.78
N THR A 219 -25.12 4.33 -12.09
CA THR A 219 -25.81 5.20 -11.13
C THR A 219 -27.05 4.55 -10.51
N ASP A 220 -27.62 3.55 -11.17
CA ASP A 220 -28.79 2.82 -10.69
C ASP A 220 -28.46 1.43 -10.13
N ARG A 221 -27.17 1.10 -10.13
CA ARG A 221 -26.59 -0.17 -9.64
C ARG A 221 -27.10 -1.38 -10.42
N LYS A 222 -27.23 -1.23 -11.74
CA LYS A 222 -27.56 -2.32 -12.65
C LYS A 222 -26.56 -2.37 -13.78
N ALA A 223 -26.43 -3.55 -14.35
CA ALA A 223 -25.65 -3.77 -15.55
C ALA A 223 -26.31 -3.07 -16.74
N ASP A 224 -25.79 -1.90 -17.12
CA ASP A 224 -26.34 -1.09 -18.23
C ASP A 224 -25.57 -1.31 -19.56
N GLY A 225 -24.72 -2.32 -19.57
CA GLY A 225 -24.07 -2.88 -20.76
C GLY A 225 -22.68 -2.31 -21.06
N ALA A 226 -22.09 -2.83 -22.13
CA ALA A 226 -20.68 -2.59 -22.46
C ALA A 226 -20.29 -1.09 -22.45
N GLY A 227 -19.28 -0.78 -21.65
CA GLY A 227 -18.71 0.54 -21.47
C GLY A 227 -19.36 1.39 -20.38
N ALA A 228 -20.37 0.88 -19.66
CA ALA A 228 -21.03 1.61 -18.57
C ALA A 228 -20.17 1.76 -17.31
N MET A 229 -19.28 0.79 -17.06
CA MET A 229 -18.25 0.86 -16.00
C MET A 229 -16.88 1.25 -16.56
N ASN A 230 -16.02 1.75 -15.67
CA ASN A 230 -14.59 1.91 -15.90
C ASN A 230 -13.88 1.81 -14.53
N ALA A 231 -13.70 0.58 -14.07
CA ALA A 231 -13.17 0.29 -12.74
C ALA A 231 -11.99 -0.69 -12.79
N ILE A 232 -11.09 -0.57 -11.81
CA ILE A 232 -10.04 -1.55 -11.59
C ILE A 232 -10.67 -2.76 -10.90
N TYR A 233 -10.55 -3.94 -11.49
CA TYR A 233 -10.79 -5.21 -10.83
C TYR A 233 -9.47 -5.76 -10.28
N PHE A 234 -9.50 -6.30 -9.06
CA PHE A 234 -8.39 -7.10 -8.53
C PHE A 234 -8.85 -8.37 -7.82
N GLY A 235 -8.47 -9.53 -8.36
CA GLY A 235 -8.84 -10.81 -7.78
C GLY A 235 -8.39 -12.00 -8.63
N THR A 236 -8.95 -13.17 -8.36
CA THR A 236 -8.57 -14.44 -9.03
C THR A 236 -9.62 -14.89 -10.05
N SER A 237 -10.59 -14.05 -10.41
CA SER A 237 -11.54 -14.37 -11.47
C SER A 237 -10.86 -14.24 -12.82
N CYS A 238 -11.13 -15.20 -13.71
CA CYS A 238 -10.67 -15.17 -15.10
C CYS A 238 -11.77 -15.61 -16.08
N TRP A 239 -13.04 -15.44 -15.69
CA TRP A 239 -14.17 -16.01 -16.42
C TRP A 239 -14.37 -15.42 -17.82
N PHE A 240 -13.89 -14.18 -18.04
CA PHE A 240 -13.95 -13.49 -19.33
C PHE A 240 -12.72 -13.70 -20.22
N GLY A 241 -11.74 -14.52 -19.78
CA GLY A 241 -10.51 -14.76 -20.51
C GLY A 241 -9.50 -13.61 -20.39
N GLY A 242 -8.49 -13.61 -21.27
CA GLY A 242 -7.38 -12.65 -21.23
C GLY A 242 -6.33 -12.89 -20.15
N CYS A 243 -6.61 -13.74 -19.16
CA CYS A 243 -5.72 -14.11 -18.05
C CYS A 243 -5.38 -15.62 -18.06
N SER A 244 -4.35 -16.02 -17.32
CA SER A 244 -3.92 -17.41 -17.14
C SER A 244 -3.17 -17.58 -15.82
N GLY A 245 -3.15 -18.80 -15.28
CA GLY A 245 -2.61 -19.11 -13.96
C GLY A 245 -3.64 -18.97 -12.85
N THR A 246 -3.19 -18.71 -11.62
CA THR A 246 -4.04 -18.63 -10.42
C THR A 246 -4.31 -17.21 -9.94
N GLY A 247 -3.68 -16.20 -10.55
CA GLY A 247 -3.80 -14.81 -10.12
C GLY A 247 -3.15 -14.53 -8.76
N PRO A 248 -3.54 -13.43 -8.08
CA PRO A 248 -4.56 -12.47 -8.51
C PRO A 248 -4.05 -11.51 -9.59
N TRP A 249 -4.97 -10.92 -10.33
CA TRP A 249 -4.72 -10.11 -11.52
C TRP A 249 -5.27 -8.70 -11.38
N VAL A 250 -4.59 -7.74 -11.99
CA VAL A 250 -5.17 -6.42 -12.29
C VAL A 250 -5.91 -6.50 -13.63
N GLN A 251 -7.18 -6.14 -13.64
CA GLN A 251 -8.02 -6.10 -14.84
C GLN A 251 -8.86 -4.81 -14.87
N ALA A 252 -9.47 -4.52 -16.02
CA ALA A 252 -10.49 -3.49 -16.15
C ALA A 252 -11.88 -4.13 -16.14
N ASP A 253 -12.73 -3.75 -15.18
CA ASP A 253 -14.17 -3.95 -15.33
C ASP A 253 -14.74 -2.79 -16.16
N LEU A 254 -15.25 -3.14 -17.35
CA LEU A 254 -15.85 -2.22 -18.31
C LEU A 254 -17.35 -2.49 -18.51
N GLU A 255 -17.97 -3.26 -17.62
CA GLU A 255 -19.32 -3.83 -17.70
C GLU A 255 -19.47 -4.89 -18.80
N TYR A 256 -20.16 -6.00 -18.50
CA TYR A 256 -20.18 -7.23 -19.31
C TYR A 256 -18.79 -7.80 -19.67
N GLY A 257 -17.74 -7.43 -18.92
CA GLY A 257 -16.43 -8.03 -19.11
C GLY A 257 -15.32 -7.51 -18.19
N LEU A 258 -14.55 -8.47 -17.66
CA LEU A 258 -13.28 -8.24 -16.98
C LEU A 258 -12.11 -8.42 -17.96
N TYR A 259 -11.47 -7.32 -18.33
CA TYR A 259 -10.46 -7.29 -19.37
C TYR A 259 -9.05 -7.20 -18.81
N SER A 260 -8.24 -8.24 -19.07
CA SER A 260 -6.78 -8.17 -18.87
C SER A 260 -6.06 -7.41 -20.00
N GLY A 261 -6.77 -7.09 -21.10
CA GLY A 261 -6.25 -6.40 -22.29
C GLY A 261 -7.38 -6.10 -23.29
N GLY A 262 -7.07 -5.72 -24.52
CA GLY A 262 -8.06 -5.26 -25.52
C GLY A 262 -8.96 -6.35 -26.12
N SER A 263 -8.97 -7.56 -25.58
CA SER A 263 -9.87 -8.65 -25.98
C SER A 263 -9.94 -9.72 -24.90
N GLN A 264 -10.76 -10.75 -25.12
CA GLN A 264 -10.83 -11.96 -24.29
C GLN A 264 -9.70 -12.96 -24.60
N SER A 265 -8.88 -12.69 -25.61
CA SER A 265 -7.70 -13.51 -25.95
C SER A 265 -6.59 -13.30 -24.93
N TRP A 266 -5.82 -14.35 -24.66
CA TRP A 266 -4.70 -14.33 -23.71
C TRP A 266 -3.79 -13.10 -23.90
N ASN A 267 -3.67 -12.27 -22.87
CA ASN A 267 -2.71 -11.18 -22.82
C ASN A 267 -1.37 -11.70 -22.28
N GLN A 268 -0.36 -11.76 -23.14
CA GLN A 268 0.97 -12.28 -22.81
C GLN A 268 1.70 -11.49 -21.71
N ASN A 269 1.35 -10.21 -21.52
CA ASN A 269 1.96 -9.37 -20.49
C ASN A 269 1.26 -9.52 -19.13
N GLN A 270 0.08 -10.16 -19.10
CA GLN A 270 -0.66 -10.37 -17.87
C GLN A 270 0.11 -11.28 -16.91
N ARG A 271 0.11 -10.91 -15.63
CA ARG A 271 0.83 -11.63 -14.57
C ARG A 271 0.11 -11.50 -13.25
N ALA A 272 0.42 -12.43 -12.34
CA ALA A 272 -0.10 -12.41 -10.99
C ALA A 272 0.65 -11.41 -10.11
N PHE A 273 -0.06 -10.75 -9.20
CA PHE A 273 0.49 -9.85 -8.19
C PHE A 273 0.21 -10.39 -6.79
N THR A 274 1.12 -11.20 -6.27
CA THR A 274 0.94 -11.94 -5.00
C THR A 274 1.57 -11.25 -3.79
N SER A 275 2.24 -10.11 -3.98
CA SER A 275 2.76 -9.28 -2.88
C SER A 275 1.63 -8.86 -1.94
N ARG A 276 1.95 -8.67 -0.66
CA ARG A 276 0.95 -8.25 0.32
C ARG A 276 0.32 -6.90 0.00
N TYR A 277 1.09 -5.96 -0.52
CA TYR A 277 0.58 -4.66 -0.95
C TYR A 277 0.85 -4.50 -2.44
N VAL A 278 -0.20 -4.22 -3.20
CA VAL A 278 -0.18 -4.14 -4.67
C VAL A 278 -0.76 -2.80 -5.08
N THR A 279 -0.04 -2.07 -5.93
CA THR A 279 -0.59 -0.92 -6.64
C THR A 279 -1.19 -1.41 -7.94
N ALA A 280 -2.47 -1.15 -8.16
CA ALA A 280 -3.19 -1.45 -9.39
C ALA A 280 -3.67 -0.15 -10.04
N MET A 281 -3.55 -0.03 -11.37
CA MET A 281 -3.94 1.17 -12.10
C MET A 281 -4.68 0.86 -13.40
N LEU A 282 -5.66 1.69 -13.71
CA LEU A 282 -6.42 1.72 -14.95
C LEU A 282 -6.46 3.15 -15.48
N LYS A 283 -6.24 3.34 -16.77
CA LYS A 283 -6.58 4.60 -17.45
C LYS A 283 -7.17 4.36 -18.82
N ASN A 284 -8.21 5.10 -19.14
CA ASN A 284 -9.03 4.90 -20.33
C ASN A 284 -9.34 6.27 -20.95
N ASN A 285 -9.10 6.45 -22.25
CA ASN A 285 -9.40 7.72 -22.93
C ASN A 285 -10.86 7.81 -23.42
N GLY A 286 -11.67 6.80 -23.10
CA GLY A 286 -13.10 6.74 -23.37
C GLY A 286 -13.48 6.42 -24.81
N THR A 287 -12.52 6.33 -25.74
CA THR A 287 -12.83 6.20 -27.18
C THR A 287 -11.98 5.17 -27.88
N THR A 288 -10.66 5.18 -27.74
CA THR A 288 -9.80 4.34 -28.58
C THR A 288 -8.89 3.44 -27.79
N ARG A 289 -8.52 3.79 -26.55
CA ARG A 289 -7.48 3.05 -25.81
C ARG A 289 -7.67 3.07 -24.30
N PHE A 290 -7.13 2.05 -23.67
CA PHE A 290 -6.91 1.99 -22.23
C PHE A 290 -5.55 1.36 -21.90
N ALA A 291 -5.11 1.52 -20.67
CA ALA A 291 -3.91 0.91 -20.14
C ALA A 291 -4.14 0.36 -18.74
N LEU A 292 -3.46 -0.73 -18.44
CA LEU A 292 -3.41 -1.39 -17.15
C LEU A 292 -1.97 -1.45 -16.68
N LYS A 293 -1.76 -1.14 -15.40
CA LYS A 293 -0.47 -1.32 -14.74
C LYS A 293 -0.65 -1.96 -13.38
N GLY A 294 0.38 -2.69 -12.94
CA GLY A 294 0.45 -3.22 -11.58
C GLY A 294 1.88 -3.22 -11.05
N GLY A 295 2.04 -3.14 -9.74
CA GLY A 295 3.35 -3.17 -9.09
C GLY A 295 3.24 -3.53 -7.60
N ASP A 296 4.37 -3.83 -6.99
CA ASP A 296 4.45 -3.96 -5.53
C ASP A 296 4.36 -2.56 -4.90
N ALA A 297 3.44 -2.35 -3.96
CA ALA A 297 3.24 -1.04 -3.35
C ALA A 297 4.32 -0.68 -2.31
N GLN A 298 5.16 -1.64 -1.90
CA GLN A 298 6.27 -1.39 -0.96
C GLN A 298 7.58 -1.07 -1.69
N SER A 299 7.73 -1.46 -2.96
CA SER A 299 8.99 -1.32 -3.69
C SER A 299 8.83 -1.43 -5.20
N GLY A 300 9.81 -0.94 -5.95
CA GLY A 300 9.85 -1.11 -7.40
C GLY A 300 8.93 -0.16 -8.18
N GLY A 301 8.93 -0.32 -9.50
CA GLY A 301 8.13 0.46 -10.44
C GLY A 301 6.91 -0.30 -10.95
N LEU A 302 6.07 0.39 -11.72
CA LEU A 302 4.90 -0.20 -12.34
C LEU A 302 5.28 -1.07 -13.55
N THR A 303 4.64 -2.23 -13.66
CA THR A 303 4.66 -3.04 -14.87
C THR A 303 3.44 -2.71 -15.73
N THR A 304 3.67 -2.31 -16.99
CA THR A 304 2.59 -2.16 -17.97
C THR A 304 2.09 -3.53 -18.42
N LEU A 305 0.83 -3.83 -18.10
CA LEU A 305 0.15 -5.07 -18.44
C LEU A 305 -0.57 -4.95 -19.78
N TRP A 306 -1.16 -3.79 -20.03
CA TRP A 306 -1.80 -3.46 -21.29
C TRP A 306 -1.62 -1.99 -21.59
N ASN A 307 -1.43 -1.65 -22.86
CA ASN A 307 -1.52 -0.29 -23.36
C ASN A 307 -1.90 -0.33 -24.83
N GLY A 308 -3.20 -0.28 -25.11
CA GLY A 308 -3.69 -0.55 -26.45
C GLY A 308 -5.19 -0.27 -26.60
N ALA A 309 -5.76 -0.79 -27.68
CA ALA A 309 -7.15 -0.52 -28.05
C ALA A 309 -8.14 -0.99 -26.97
N LEU A 310 -9.30 -0.33 -26.91
CA LEU A 310 -10.47 -0.83 -26.19
C LEU A 310 -10.98 -2.14 -26.81
N PRO A 311 -11.63 -3.02 -26.02
CA PRO A 311 -12.29 -4.19 -26.58
C PRO A 311 -13.37 -3.83 -27.61
N PRO A 312 -13.62 -4.69 -28.62
CA PRO A 312 -14.68 -4.46 -29.60
C PRO A 312 -16.05 -4.25 -28.93
N GLY A 313 -16.77 -3.19 -29.31
CA GLY A 313 -18.09 -2.86 -28.75
C GLY A 313 -18.08 -1.91 -27.54
N TYR A 314 -16.89 -1.56 -27.02
CA TYR A 314 -16.72 -0.66 -25.86
C TYR A 314 -16.38 0.79 -26.24
N SER A 315 -16.38 1.11 -27.54
CA SER A 315 -16.08 2.43 -28.07
C SER A 315 -17.33 3.06 -28.71
N PRO A 316 -17.72 4.29 -28.34
CA PRO A 316 -17.24 5.02 -27.17
C PRO A 316 -17.69 4.37 -25.85
N MET A 317 -16.94 4.64 -24.77
CA MET A 317 -17.37 4.33 -23.40
C MET A 317 -18.64 5.12 -23.05
N LYS A 318 -19.38 4.62 -22.06
CA LYS A 318 -20.68 5.12 -21.59
C LYS A 318 -20.71 5.24 -20.07
N GLN A 319 -19.59 5.67 -19.48
CA GLN A 319 -19.43 5.82 -18.03
C GLN A 319 -20.58 6.63 -17.42
N GLN A 320 -21.10 6.22 -16.26
CA GLN A 320 -22.22 6.90 -15.62
C GLN A 320 -21.83 7.76 -14.42
N GLY A 321 -20.61 7.61 -13.91
CA GLY A 321 -20.05 8.52 -12.92
C GLY A 321 -20.38 8.18 -11.47
N ALA A 322 -21.01 7.04 -11.17
CA ALA A 322 -20.99 6.55 -9.80
C ALA A 322 -19.58 6.05 -9.43
N VAL A 323 -19.30 5.94 -8.14
CA VAL A 323 -18.07 5.34 -7.62
C VAL A 323 -18.42 4.08 -6.84
N ILE A 324 -17.78 2.96 -7.17
CA ILE A 324 -17.88 1.70 -6.44
C ILE A 324 -16.61 1.38 -5.66
N LEU A 325 -16.78 0.59 -4.61
CA LEU A 325 -15.69 -0.08 -3.93
C LEU A 325 -16.13 -1.43 -3.36
N GLY A 326 -15.46 -2.50 -3.81
CA GLY A 326 -15.61 -3.84 -3.29
C GLY A 326 -16.77 -4.65 -3.86
N SER A 327 -17.51 -4.14 -4.84
CA SER A 327 -18.54 -4.87 -5.60
C SER A 327 -18.44 -4.53 -7.09
N GLY A 328 -19.09 -5.33 -7.94
CA GLY A 328 -19.39 -4.92 -9.33
C GLY A 328 -20.39 -3.77 -9.38
N GLY A 329 -20.59 -3.20 -10.57
CA GLY A 329 -21.52 -2.08 -10.81
C GLY A 329 -22.99 -2.46 -10.67
N ASP A 330 -23.34 -3.68 -11.07
CA ASP A 330 -24.65 -4.29 -10.92
C ASP A 330 -24.91 -4.93 -9.54
N CYS A 331 -24.06 -4.57 -8.56
CA CYS A 331 -24.14 -4.99 -7.16
C CYS A 331 -25.58 -5.33 -6.77
N CYS A 332 -25.92 -6.52 -6.28
CA CYS A 332 -25.32 -7.81 -6.54
C CYS A 332 -26.46 -8.65 -7.10
N ASN A 333 -26.34 -9.10 -8.35
CA ASN A 333 -27.31 -9.98 -9.01
C ASN A 333 -27.35 -11.35 -8.27
N GLY A 334 -28.01 -11.40 -7.10
CA GLY A 334 -27.90 -12.47 -6.10
C GLY A 334 -27.92 -12.07 -4.62
N ASN A 335 -28.13 -10.79 -4.27
CA ASN A 335 -28.39 -10.20 -2.93
C ASN A 335 -27.20 -9.89 -2.00
N THR A 336 -25.95 -10.24 -2.30
CA THR A 336 -24.77 -9.82 -1.50
C THR A 336 -23.49 -9.82 -2.33
N ASN A 337 -22.55 -8.94 -2.00
CA ASN A 337 -21.20 -8.97 -2.60
C ASN A 337 -20.54 -10.34 -2.38
N GLN A 338 -19.95 -10.94 -3.42
CA GLN A 338 -19.23 -12.21 -3.30
C GLN A 338 -17.71 -12.02 -3.29
N SER A 339 -17.25 -10.82 -3.62
CA SER A 339 -15.84 -10.51 -3.69
C SER A 339 -15.21 -10.42 -2.30
N LEU A 340 -13.90 -10.59 -2.29
CA LEU A 340 -13.08 -10.46 -1.10
C LEU A 340 -11.82 -9.67 -1.50
N GLY A 341 -11.49 -8.65 -0.72
CA GLY A 341 -10.35 -7.79 -0.98
C GLY A 341 -10.01 -6.87 0.18
N THR A 342 -8.80 -6.30 0.19
CA THR A 342 -8.42 -5.25 1.14
C THR A 342 -8.14 -3.97 0.37
N PHE A 343 -8.82 -2.88 0.71
CA PHE A 343 -8.55 -1.56 0.17
C PHE A 343 -7.79 -0.71 1.19
N TYR A 344 -6.68 -0.10 0.78
CA TYR A 344 -5.89 0.79 1.63
C TYR A 344 -6.09 2.26 1.25
N GLU A 345 -5.90 2.56 -0.03
CA GLU A 345 -6.10 3.89 -0.62
C GLU A 345 -6.38 3.77 -2.11
N GLY A 346 -6.98 4.80 -2.70
CA GLY A 346 -7.20 4.90 -4.14
C GLY A 346 -7.82 6.24 -4.54
N ALA A 347 -7.69 6.58 -5.80
CA ALA A 347 -8.35 7.75 -6.37
C ALA A 347 -8.85 7.49 -7.78
N VAL A 348 -9.91 8.22 -8.16
CA VAL A 348 -10.37 8.39 -9.54
C VAL A 348 -10.01 9.80 -9.98
N VAL A 349 -9.46 9.92 -11.19
CA VAL A 349 -8.98 11.19 -11.74
C VAL A 349 -9.66 11.52 -13.06
N SER A 350 -9.89 12.82 -13.28
CA SER A 350 -10.39 13.34 -14.55
C SER A 350 -9.24 13.51 -15.53
N GLY A 351 -9.37 12.95 -16.74
CA GLY A 351 -8.31 12.94 -17.75
C GLY A 351 -7.61 11.59 -17.92
N TYR A 352 -6.65 11.53 -18.83
CA TYR A 352 -5.83 10.34 -19.09
C TYR A 352 -4.40 10.55 -18.54
N PRO A 353 -4.05 10.02 -17.36
CA PRO A 353 -2.76 10.31 -16.74
C PRO A 353 -1.57 9.91 -17.60
N SER A 354 -0.53 10.73 -17.57
CA SER A 354 0.74 10.38 -18.21
C SER A 354 1.43 9.24 -17.46
N ASP A 355 2.29 8.46 -18.15
CA ASP A 355 3.06 7.42 -17.48
C ASP A 355 3.98 7.98 -16.39
N ALA A 356 4.54 9.17 -16.61
CA ALA A 356 5.37 9.85 -15.60
C ALA A 356 4.57 10.23 -14.35
N THR A 357 3.29 10.60 -14.49
CA THR A 357 2.41 10.88 -13.36
C THR A 357 2.11 9.61 -12.57
N ASP A 358 1.78 8.51 -13.25
CA ASP A 358 1.57 7.21 -12.60
C ASP A 358 2.83 6.74 -11.84
N ASP A 359 4.01 6.89 -12.45
CA ASP A 359 5.28 6.49 -11.84
C ASP A 359 5.62 7.34 -10.61
N ALA A 360 5.32 8.65 -10.64
CA ALA A 360 5.48 9.53 -9.49
C ALA A 360 4.53 9.13 -8.34
N VAL A 361 3.28 8.76 -8.66
CA VAL A 361 2.31 8.26 -7.68
C VAL A 361 2.77 6.93 -7.08
N GLN A 362 3.27 6.00 -7.89
CA GLN A 362 3.86 4.75 -7.39
C GLN A 362 5.05 5.01 -6.46
N ALA A 363 5.94 5.93 -6.82
CA ALA A 363 7.06 6.29 -5.95
C ALA A 363 6.60 6.88 -4.61
N ASN A 364 5.52 7.68 -4.61
CA ASN A 364 4.89 8.18 -3.39
C ASN A 364 4.29 7.05 -2.53
N ILE A 365 3.62 6.09 -3.16
CA ILE A 365 3.04 4.92 -2.47
C ILE A 365 4.15 4.07 -1.83
N ALA A 366 5.23 3.77 -2.55
CA ALA A 366 6.37 3.05 -2.00
C ALA A 366 7.02 3.78 -0.82
N ALA A 367 7.15 5.11 -0.92
CA ALA A 367 7.68 5.94 0.16
C ALA A 367 6.75 6.00 1.40
N ALA A 368 5.47 5.67 1.26
CA ALA A 368 4.52 5.62 2.38
C ALA A 368 4.89 4.53 3.40
N GLY A 369 5.60 3.47 2.97
CA GLY A 369 6.14 2.45 3.87
C GLY A 369 5.09 1.50 4.44
N TYR A 370 4.21 0.97 3.59
CA TYR A 370 3.26 -0.10 3.95
C TYR A 370 4.02 -1.31 4.53
N SER A 371 3.56 -1.88 5.65
CA SER A 371 4.18 -3.08 6.25
C SER A 371 3.24 -3.87 7.17
N THR A 372 3.40 -5.19 7.17
CA THR A 372 2.64 -6.12 8.02
C THR A 372 3.22 -6.13 9.43
N GLY A 373 2.68 -5.27 10.28
CA GLY A 373 2.95 -5.30 11.71
C GLY A 373 2.39 -4.08 12.41
N THR A 374 1.50 -4.28 13.38
CA THR A 374 1.11 -3.27 14.39
C THR A 374 2.17 -3.02 15.44
N GLY A 375 3.44 -3.28 15.10
CA GLY A 375 4.56 -2.98 15.97
C GLY A 375 4.71 -1.48 16.12
N THR A 376 4.09 -0.95 17.17
CA THR A 376 4.28 0.38 17.75
C THR A 376 5.77 0.69 17.88
N GLY A 377 6.36 1.24 16.83
CA GLY A 377 7.79 1.52 16.79
C GLY A 377 8.66 0.37 17.31
N THR A 378 9.82 0.75 17.81
CA THR A 378 10.74 -0.11 18.53
C THR A 378 10.12 -0.50 19.88
N THR A 379 9.31 -1.57 19.94
CA THR A 379 8.75 -2.06 21.21
C THR A 379 9.82 -2.85 21.95
N THR A 380 10.17 -2.43 23.17
CA THR A 380 11.20 -3.07 24.01
C THR A 380 10.58 -3.59 25.30
N GLY A 381 10.83 -4.85 25.65
CA GLY A 381 10.33 -5.44 26.88
C GLY A 381 10.57 -6.96 26.96
N PRO A 382 10.13 -7.62 28.04
CA PRO A 382 10.13 -9.07 28.13
C PRO A 382 9.26 -9.69 27.05
N LEU A 383 9.72 -10.79 26.47
CA LEU A 383 8.90 -11.62 25.58
C LEU A 383 8.38 -12.82 26.37
N HIS A 384 7.13 -12.72 26.81
CA HIS A 384 6.48 -13.70 27.67
C HIS A 384 5.99 -14.92 26.88
N ALA A 385 6.44 -16.12 27.24
CA ALA A 385 5.83 -17.39 26.86
C ALA A 385 4.54 -17.58 27.67
N VAL A 386 3.38 -17.32 27.05
CA VAL A 386 2.07 -17.26 27.72
C VAL A 386 1.74 -18.59 28.39
N GLY A 387 1.94 -19.72 27.70
CA GLY A 387 1.66 -21.04 28.25
C GLY A 387 2.52 -21.44 29.46
N ALA A 388 3.68 -20.81 29.65
CA ALA A 388 4.61 -21.11 30.75
C ALA A 388 4.66 -20.03 31.84
N GLY A 389 4.10 -18.84 31.59
CA GLY A 389 4.23 -17.69 32.50
C GLY A 389 5.68 -17.23 32.71
N LYS A 390 6.53 -17.38 31.68
CA LYS A 390 7.98 -17.18 31.73
C LYS A 390 8.46 -16.30 30.57
N CYS A 391 9.72 -15.91 30.58
CA CYS A 391 10.29 -15.01 29.57
C CYS A 391 11.26 -15.75 28.64
N LEU A 392 11.30 -15.35 27.37
CA LEU A 392 12.37 -15.74 26.44
C LEU A 392 13.69 -15.20 26.97
N ASP A 393 14.66 -16.08 27.13
CA ASP A 393 15.90 -15.85 27.86
C ASP A 393 17.09 -16.32 27.04
N VAL A 394 18.14 -15.50 27.03
CA VAL A 394 19.48 -15.94 26.60
C VAL A 394 20.21 -16.50 27.83
N PRO A 395 20.53 -17.82 27.85
CA PRO A 395 21.10 -18.47 29.01
C PRO A 395 22.37 -17.77 29.52
N ASN A 396 22.46 -17.59 30.84
CA ASN A 396 23.61 -17.00 31.52
C ASN A 396 24.02 -15.60 31.01
N SER A 397 23.08 -14.86 30.39
CA SER A 397 23.39 -13.58 29.73
C SER A 397 24.51 -13.65 28.69
N SER A 398 24.65 -14.80 28.01
CA SER A 398 25.63 -15.01 26.95
C SER A 398 25.47 -13.97 25.83
N THR A 399 26.58 -13.42 25.35
CA THR A 399 26.64 -12.60 24.13
C THR A 399 27.32 -13.36 22.98
N THR A 400 27.45 -14.67 23.09
CA THR A 400 28.07 -15.53 22.07
C THR A 400 27.02 -15.95 21.05
N GLY A 401 27.27 -15.65 19.77
CA GLY A 401 26.45 -16.13 18.65
C GLY A 401 26.36 -17.66 18.64
N GLY A 402 25.18 -18.19 18.37
CA GLY A 402 24.88 -19.63 18.39
C GLY A 402 24.30 -20.12 19.71
N THR A 403 24.19 -19.26 20.73
CA THR A 403 23.55 -19.63 22.00
C THR A 403 22.05 -19.87 21.76
N GLN A 404 21.56 -21.08 22.05
CA GLN A 404 20.14 -21.40 21.97
C GLN A 404 19.38 -20.69 23.09
N THR A 405 18.26 -20.06 22.73
CA THR A 405 17.36 -19.41 23.68
C THR A 405 16.55 -20.44 24.47
N GLN A 406 16.12 -20.04 25.67
CA GLN A 406 15.33 -20.84 26.58
C GLN A 406 14.17 -20.02 27.14
N ILE A 407 13.27 -20.65 27.89
CA ILE A 407 12.39 -19.92 28.81
C ILE A 407 12.94 -19.95 30.23
N TYR A 408 12.82 -18.85 30.94
CA TYR A 408 13.22 -18.76 32.35
C TYR A 408 12.27 -17.82 33.12
N SER A 409 12.28 -17.92 34.45
CA SER A 409 11.59 -16.97 35.32
C SER A 409 11.95 -15.53 34.91
N CYS A 410 10.93 -14.69 34.72
CA CYS A 410 11.11 -13.31 34.32
C CYS A 410 11.86 -12.52 35.41
N SER A 411 13.06 -12.06 35.09
CA SER A 411 13.95 -11.36 36.02
C SER A 411 14.09 -9.86 35.72
N GLY A 412 13.66 -9.43 34.52
CA GLY A 412 13.90 -8.07 34.02
C GLY A 412 15.34 -7.84 33.53
N GLY A 413 16.16 -8.89 33.46
CA GLY A 413 17.52 -8.80 32.95
C GLY A 413 17.61 -8.42 31.47
N ALA A 414 18.75 -7.85 31.06
CA ALA A 414 19.00 -7.47 29.66
C ALA A 414 18.94 -8.68 28.70
N ASN A 415 19.27 -9.88 29.19
CA ASN A 415 19.19 -11.14 28.45
C ASN A 415 17.75 -11.67 28.26
N GLN A 416 16.76 -11.01 28.85
CA GLN A 416 15.33 -11.26 28.65
C GLN A 416 14.60 -10.05 28.07
N THR A 417 15.31 -8.94 27.82
CA THR A 417 14.73 -7.70 27.30
C THR A 417 14.88 -7.70 25.79
N TRP A 418 13.78 -7.94 25.09
CA TRP A 418 13.73 -8.04 23.64
C TRP A 418 13.17 -6.78 23.03
N THR A 419 13.81 -6.33 21.97
CA THR A 419 13.38 -5.19 21.17
C THR A 419 12.91 -5.70 19.81
N ALA A 420 11.62 -5.58 19.56
CA ALA A 420 11.05 -5.80 18.24
C ALA A 420 11.23 -4.54 17.39
N THR A 421 11.92 -4.70 16.26
CA THR A 421 12.23 -3.61 15.34
C THR A 421 11.16 -3.48 14.25
N SER A 422 11.08 -2.31 13.63
CA SER A 422 10.23 -2.08 12.46
C SER A 422 10.61 -2.94 11.25
N SER A 423 11.85 -3.43 11.19
CA SER A 423 12.31 -4.30 10.11
C SER A 423 11.92 -5.77 10.30
N GLY A 424 11.22 -6.14 11.39
CA GLY A 424 10.85 -7.53 11.69
C GLY A 424 11.84 -8.33 12.52
N GLN A 425 12.95 -7.74 12.99
CA GLN A 425 13.91 -8.45 13.86
C GLN A 425 13.47 -8.37 15.34
N LEU A 426 13.72 -9.45 16.09
CA LEU A 426 13.71 -9.45 17.56
C LEU A 426 15.15 -9.41 18.05
N THR A 427 15.52 -8.35 18.76
CA THR A 427 16.91 -8.10 19.16
C THR A 427 17.07 -8.09 20.68
N VAL A 428 18.23 -8.53 21.15
CA VAL A 428 18.61 -8.57 22.56
C VAL A 428 19.97 -7.88 22.73
N TYR A 429 20.18 -7.26 23.90
CA TYR A 429 21.31 -6.36 24.17
C TYR A 429 21.36 -5.11 23.25
N SER A 430 22.42 -4.32 23.37
CA SER A 430 22.57 -3.03 22.68
C SER A 430 24.03 -2.77 22.29
N GLY A 431 24.28 -1.74 21.47
CA GLY A 431 25.62 -1.38 21.02
C GLY A 431 26.32 -2.50 20.26
N SER A 432 27.61 -2.72 20.54
CA SER A 432 28.43 -3.75 19.87
C SER A 432 28.09 -5.19 20.29
N THR A 433 27.27 -5.40 21.31
CA THR A 433 26.85 -6.73 21.78
C THR A 433 25.43 -7.09 21.35
N ARG A 434 24.79 -6.26 20.51
CA ARG A 434 23.45 -6.50 19.98
C ARG A 434 23.40 -7.80 19.17
N LEU A 435 22.50 -8.70 19.56
CA LEU A 435 22.22 -9.93 18.84
C LEU A 435 20.75 -9.98 18.42
N CYS A 436 20.46 -10.83 17.45
CA CYS A 436 19.14 -11.07 16.89
C CYS A 436 18.69 -12.51 17.18
N LEU A 437 17.39 -12.69 17.46
CA LEU A 437 16.77 -14.00 17.43
C LEU A 437 16.86 -14.56 16.01
N ASP A 438 17.37 -15.77 15.89
CA ASP A 438 17.79 -16.35 14.62
C ASP A 438 17.39 -17.83 14.57
N ALA A 439 16.80 -18.25 13.44
CA ALA A 439 16.58 -19.65 13.14
C ALA A 439 17.90 -20.29 12.66
N ASN A 440 18.48 -21.14 13.51
CA ASN A 440 19.81 -21.71 13.32
C ASN A 440 20.01 -22.32 11.93
N ASP A 441 21.13 -21.99 11.27
CA ASP A 441 21.50 -22.45 9.93
C ASP A 441 20.43 -22.20 8.86
N LYS A 442 19.60 -21.17 9.03
CA LYS A 442 18.46 -20.87 8.14
C LYS A 442 17.45 -22.02 8.05
N GLY A 443 17.37 -22.85 9.10
CA GLY A 443 16.53 -24.04 9.13
C GLY A 443 15.04 -23.71 9.00
N THR A 444 14.33 -24.52 8.21
CA THR A 444 12.88 -24.40 7.97
C THR A 444 12.12 -25.65 8.38
N ALA A 445 12.75 -26.56 9.12
CA ALA A 445 12.16 -27.81 9.59
C ALA A 445 11.75 -27.72 11.07
N ASN A 446 10.78 -28.53 11.47
CA ASN A 446 10.42 -28.71 12.87
C ASN A 446 11.64 -29.11 13.70
N GLY A 447 11.81 -28.49 14.86
CA GLY A 447 12.95 -28.68 15.75
C GLY A 447 14.17 -27.82 15.42
N THR A 448 14.09 -26.93 14.41
CA THR A 448 15.14 -25.92 14.19
C THR A 448 15.30 -25.08 15.45
N LYS A 449 16.54 -24.92 15.92
CA LYS A 449 16.83 -24.18 17.16
C LYS A 449 16.62 -22.68 16.96
N ALA A 450 15.97 -22.02 17.94
CA ALA A 450 15.95 -20.57 18.02
C ALA A 450 17.17 -20.10 18.83
N ILE A 451 18.16 -19.52 18.16
CA ILE A 451 19.42 -19.07 18.73
C ILE A 451 19.50 -17.53 18.74
N VAL A 452 20.52 -16.98 19.39
CA VAL A 452 20.96 -15.60 19.15
C VAL A 452 22.16 -15.57 18.22
N TRP A 453 22.18 -14.63 17.27
CA TRP A 453 23.28 -14.46 16.32
C TRP A 453 23.53 -12.96 16.03
N PRO A 454 24.74 -12.54 15.61
CA PRO A 454 24.95 -11.19 15.11
C PRO A 454 23.91 -10.79 14.08
N CYS A 455 23.27 -9.64 14.30
CA CYS A 455 22.24 -9.13 13.41
C CYS A 455 22.83 -8.85 12.02
N ASN A 456 22.28 -9.51 11.00
CA ASN A 456 22.74 -9.42 9.62
C ASN A 456 21.59 -9.20 8.62
N GLY A 457 20.35 -9.06 9.12
CA GLY A 457 19.16 -8.75 8.32
C GLY A 457 18.65 -9.88 7.43
N GLN A 458 19.26 -11.08 7.49
CA GLN A 458 18.86 -12.21 6.68
C GLN A 458 17.44 -12.71 7.04
N PRO A 459 16.74 -13.39 6.11
CA PRO A 459 15.36 -13.84 6.33
C PRO A 459 15.15 -14.71 7.58
N ASN A 460 16.15 -15.50 8.00
CA ASN A 460 16.11 -16.33 9.21
C ASN A 460 16.17 -15.54 10.53
N GLN A 461 16.39 -14.22 10.47
CA GLN A 461 16.31 -13.29 11.60
C GLN A 461 15.04 -12.42 11.58
N GLN A 462 14.15 -12.67 10.61
CA GLN A 462 12.91 -11.91 10.46
C GLN A 462 11.74 -12.71 11.04
N TRP A 463 10.93 -12.02 11.83
CA TRP A 463 9.86 -12.59 12.63
C TRP A 463 8.57 -11.78 12.46
N VAL A 464 7.48 -12.48 12.25
CA VAL A 464 6.14 -11.89 12.18
C VAL A 464 5.44 -12.14 13.51
N ARG A 465 5.09 -11.06 14.21
CA ARG A 465 4.27 -11.12 15.43
C ARG A 465 2.80 -11.08 15.00
N ASN A 466 2.09 -12.18 15.19
CA ASN A 466 0.73 -12.36 14.71
C ASN A 466 -0.29 -11.89 15.75
N ALA A 467 -1.45 -11.41 15.29
CA ALA A 467 -2.54 -10.95 16.17
C ALA A 467 -3.09 -12.06 17.08
N ASN A 468 -2.95 -13.33 16.67
CA ASN A 468 -3.38 -14.49 17.45
C ASN A 468 -2.40 -14.88 18.57
N GLY A 469 -1.33 -14.10 18.80
CA GLY A 469 -0.34 -14.33 19.85
C GLY A 469 0.84 -15.20 19.43
N THR A 470 0.87 -15.79 18.25
CA THR A 470 2.05 -16.53 17.78
C THR A 470 3.13 -15.59 17.21
N ILE A 471 4.36 -16.07 17.19
CA ILE A 471 5.46 -15.44 16.45
C ILE A 471 5.94 -16.44 15.41
N THR A 472 5.91 -16.08 14.13
CA THR A 472 6.35 -16.96 13.04
C THR A 472 7.66 -16.47 12.44
N GLY A 473 8.54 -17.40 12.08
CA GLY A 473 9.73 -17.06 11.28
C GLY A 473 9.29 -16.69 9.87
N ALA A 474 9.67 -15.51 9.38
CA ALA A 474 9.23 -15.02 8.07
C ALA A 474 9.72 -15.93 6.92
N GLN A 475 10.89 -16.56 7.08
CA GLN A 475 11.43 -17.51 6.10
C GLN A 475 10.73 -18.87 6.13
N SER A 476 10.45 -19.41 7.32
CA SER A 476 10.01 -20.80 7.49
C SER A 476 8.48 -20.94 7.59
N GLY A 477 7.77 -19.88 7.97
CA GLY A 477 6.36 -19.94 8.35
C GLY A 477 6.08 -20.70 9.66
N LEU A 478 7.11 -21.25 10.31
CA LEU A 478 6.98 -22.02 11.56
C LEU A 478 6.88 -21.08 12.77
N CYS A 479 6.19 -21.55 13.80
CA CYS A 479 5.99 -20.81 15.04
C CYS A 479 7.19 -20.96 15.99
N LEU A 480 7.53 -19.89 16.70
CA LEU A 480 8.39 -19.91 17.86
C LEU A 480 7.70 -20.73 18.97
N ASP A 481 8.38 -21.77 19.45
CA ASP A 481 7.77 -22.86 20.21
C ASP A 481 8.64 -23.21 21.42
N VAL A 482 8.03 -23.29 22.61
CA VAL A 482 8.68 -23.89 23.78
C VAL A 482 8.60 -25.40 23.64
N SER A 483 9.77 -26.04 23.53
CA SER A 483 9.88 -27.46 23.22
C SER A 483 9.12 -28.33 24.23
N GLY A 484 8.27 -29.21 23.71
CA GLY A 484 7.49 -30.16 24.50
C GLY A 484 6.44 -29.51 25.42
N ALA A 485 6.06 -28.25 25.15
CA ALA A 485 5.18 -27.46 26.00
C ALA A 485 5.63 -27.37 27.47
N SER A 486 6.95 -27.49 27.70
CA SER A 486 7.50 -27.47 29.05
C SER A 486 7.30 -26.12 29.72
N THR A 487 7.02 -26.15 31.02
CA THR A 487 6.94 -24.97 31.87
C THR A 487 8.16 -24.84 32.77
N ALA A 488 9.16 -25.72 32.64
CA ALA A 488 10.37 -25.70 33.47
C ALA A 488 11.33 -24.57 33.08
N ASN A 489 12.13 -24.09 34.04
CA ASN A 489 13.22 -23.16 33.74
C ASN A 489 14.28 -23.89 32.90
N GLY A 490 14.76 -23.21 31.86
CA GLY A 490 15.74 -23.77 30.94
C GLY A 490 15.17 -24.65 29.83
N ALA A 491 13.84 -24.70 29.68
CA ALA A 491 13.26 -25.37 28.53
C ALA A 491 13.65 -24.65 27.23
N PRO A 492 14.19 -25.36 26.21
CA PRO A 492 14.70 -24.74 25.01
C PRO A 492 13.57 -24.26 24.10
N VAL A 493 13.86 -23.18 23.37
CA VAL A 493 12.97 -22.65 22.33
C VAL A 493 13.44 -23.11 20.95
N GLN A 494 12.46 -23.45 20.11
CA GLN A 494 12.65 -24.01 18.78
C GLN A 494 11.61 -23.45 17.80
N LEU A 495 11.71 -23.84 16.53
CA LEU A 495 10.66 -23.64 15.54
C LEU A 495 9.86 -24.92 15.38
N TRP A 496 8.55 -24.79 15.32
CA TRP A 496 7.65 -25.92 15.10
C TRP A 496 6.44 -25.51 14.27
N ALA A 497 5.82 -26.47 13.61
CA ALA A 497 4.57 -26.26 12.89
C ALA A 497 3.54 -25.59 13.81
N CYS A 498 2.94 -24.50 13.34
CA CYS A 498 1.94 -23.77 14.09
C CYS A 498 0.72 -24.67 14.34
N ASN A 499 0.41 -24.93 15.61
CA ASN A 499 -0.63 -25.86 16.03
C ASN A 499 -1.64 -25.23 17.02
N GLY A 500 -1.48 -23.94 17.31
CA GLY A 500 -2.39 -23.18 18.18
C GLY A 500 -2.25 -23.47 19.67
N GLN A 501 -1.32 -24.32 20.10
CA GLN A 501 -1.12 -24.65 21.50
C GLN A 501 -0.48 -23.49 22.29
N GLY A 502 -0.69 -23.49 23.60
CA GLY A 502 -0.25 -22.42 24.50
C GLY A 502 1.27 -22.20 24.55
N ASN A 503 2.07 -23.23 24.22
CA ASN A 503 3.53 -23.15 24.16
C ASN A 503 4.07 -22.41 22.91
N GLN A 504 3.18 -22.00 21.99
CA GLN A 504 3.49 -21.16 20.83
C GLN A 504 2.94 -19.73 20.99
N GLN A 505 2.38 -19.41 22.15
CA GLN A 505 1.77 -18.12 22.43
C GLN A 505 2.76 -17.22 23.16
N TRP A 506 2.97 -16.03 22.60
CA TRP A 506 3.95 -15.06 23.05
C TRP A 506 3.34 -13.67 23.18
N LYS A 507 3.77 -12.94 24.22
CA LYS A 507 3.37 -11.55 24.43
C LYS A 507 4.60 -10.69 24.73
N LEU A 508 4.85 -9.68 23.90
CA LEU A 508 5.91 -8.71 24.15
C LEU A 508 5.37 -7.56 25.02
N GLY A 509 6.08 -7.25 26.09
CA GLY A 509 5.73 -6.17 27.03
C GLY A 509 5.26 -6.68 28.39
#